data_AF-A0A2D6N9G3-F1
#
_entry.id   AF-A0A2D6N9G3-F1
#
_cell.length_a   1.000
_cell.length_b   1.000
_cell.length_c   1.000
_cell.angle_alpha   90.00
_cell.angle_beta   90.00
_cell.angle_gamma   90.00
#
_symmetry.space_group_name_H-M   'P 1'
#
loop_
_entity.id
_entity.type
_entity.pdbx_description
1 polymer ?
#
loop_
_entity_poly.entity_id
_entity_poly.type
_entity_poly.pdbx_seq_one_letter_code
_entity_poly.pdbx_strand_id
1 'polypeptide(L)'
;MADVAAVAREIVLPAPASTGHVAGTSVGGERLYALEAPDEVLFSAEAIQQQVRALAATLSADYADLRPILVGILRGSVAFMADLIRAISVPIEVDWLAISSYTGQSSSGVVRLLKDLDSDITERHLILIEDIVDTGLTINYVMRLLEARQPASLKLCALLNKPARRIADRPIDYVGFDVPDVFVVGYGLDYEQRYRNLPYVAALDPARLPS
;
A
#
# COMPACT_ATOMS: atom_id res chain seq x y z
N MET A 1 34.00 17.53 11.13
CA MET A 1 32.67 17.69 11.75
C MET A 1 32.05 18.94 11.17
N ALA A 2 31.14 18.79 10.21
CA ALA A 2 30.38 19.90 9.65
C ALA A 2 29.01 19.95 10.33
N ASP A 3 28.64 21.15 10.71
CA ASP A 3 27.52 21.56 11.55
C ASP A 3 26.16 21.22 10.91
N VAL A 4 25.27 20.56 11.67
CA VAL A 4 23.97 20.02 11.22
C VAL A 4 22.81 20.98 11.55
N ALA A 5 23.08 22.22 11.95
CA ALA A 5 22.07 23.15 12.43
C ALA A 5 21.81 24.33 11.48
N ALA A 6 21.20 24.09 10.31
CA ALA A 6 20.40 25.09 9.60
C ALA A 6 19.68 24.47 8.39
N VAL A 7 18.37 24.23 8.52
CA VAL A 7 17.27 24.69 7.64
C VAL A 7 16.01 23.97 8.13
N ALA A 8 15.41 24.46 9.22
CA ALA A 8 14.02 24.16 9.54
C ALA A 8 13.19 25.33 9.01
N ARG A 9 12.56 25.15 7.84
CA ARG A 9 11.46 26.02 7.42
C ARG A 9 10.17 25.34 7.84
N GLU A 10 9.43 25.98 8.73
CA GLU A 10 8.06 25.60 9.09
C GLU A 10 7.21 25.52 7.82
N ILE A 11 6.64 24.35 7.57
CA ILE A 11 5.55 24.19 6.61
C ILE A 11 4.27 24.44 7.39
N VAL A 12 3.75 25.66 7.29
CA VAL A 12 2.38 25.97 7.72
C VAL A 12 1.44 25.36 6.68
N LEU A 13 0.73 24.29 7.03
CA LEU A 13 -0.30 23.70 6.18
C LEU A 13 -1.52 24.63 6.13
N PRO A 14 -2.04 24.99 4.94
CA PRO A 14 -3.25 25.79 4.85
C PRO A 14 -4.48 24.98 5.32
N ALA A 15 -5.38 25.64 6.04
CA ALA A 15 -6.68 25.08 6.41
C ALA A 15 -7.50 24.72 5.14
N PRO A 16 -8.37 23.70 5.19
CA PRO A 16 -9.10 23.25 4.00
C PRO A 16 -10.08 24.34 3.54
N ALA A 17 -9.90 24.80 2.30
CA ALA A 17 -10.85 25.69 1.65
C ALA A 17 -12.09 24.88 1.25
N SER A 18 -13.26 25.37 1.66
CA SER A 18 -14.56 24.94 1.15
C SER A 18 -14.62 25.10 -0.37
N THR A 19 -14.87 24.00 -1.09
CA THR A 19 -15.28 23.94 -2.50
C THR A 19 -14.66 25.01 -3.42
N GLY A 20 -13.49 24.70 -3.98
CA GLY A 20 -12.86 25.54 -5.00
C GLY A 20 -11.53 24.94 -5.46
N HIS A 21 -11.27 25.00 -6.77
CA HIS A 21 -10.05 24.60 -7.46
C HIS A 21 -8.78 24.70 -6.59
N VAL A 22 -7.99 23.62 -6.51
CA VAL A 22 -6.64 23.65 -5.93
C VAL A 22 -5.72 24.38 -6.92
N ALA A 23 -5.49 25.68 -6.68
CA ALA A 23 -4.60 26.49 -7.50
C ALA A 23 -3.14 26.30 -7.06
N GLY A 24 -2.32 25.64 -7.89
CA GLY A 24 -0.87 25.67 -7.78
C GLY A 24 -0.32 27.03 -8.24
N THR A 25 0.61 27.60 -7.48
CA THR A 25 1.32 28.84 -7.85
C THR A 25 2.22 28.60 -9.06
N SER A 26 1.98 29.34 -10.14
CA SER A 26 2.74 29.26 -11.38
C SER A 26 4.09 29.97 -11.28
N VAL A 27 5.18 29.24 -11.55
CA VAL A 27 6.42 29.82 -12.06
C VAL A 27 6.69 29.16 -13.41
N GLY A 28 6.55 29.91 -14.49
CA GLY A 28 6.97 29.48 -15.83
C GLY A 28 6.06 28.47 -16.53
N GLY A 29 4.90 28.93 -17.02
CA GLY A 29 4.49 28.65 -18.41
C GLY A 29 4.31 27.22 -18.92
N GLU A 30 4.16 26.19 -18.10
CA GLU A 30 3.52 24.91 -18.48
C GLU A 30 2.73 24.40 -17.28
N ARG A 31 1.50 23.89 -17.49
CA ARG A 31 0.72 23.19 -16.44
C ARG A 31 1.38 21.85 -16.15
N LEU A 32 2.54 21.88 -15.52
CA LEU A 32 3.25 20.70 -15.04
C LEU A 32 2.42 20.11 -13.90
N TYR A 33 1.67 19.04 -14.18
CA TYR A 33 1.03 18.15 -13.21
C TYR A 33 -0.24 18.65 -12.50
N ALA A 34 -1.17 19.30 -13.21
CA ALA A 34 -2.55 19.38 -12.72
C ALA A 34 -3.20 18.00 -12.84
N LEU A 35 -3.06 17.16 -11.80
CA LEU A 35 -3.82 15.92 -11.68
C LEU A 35 -5.30 16.26 -11.53
N GLU A 36 -6.18 15.56 -12.26
CA GLU A 36 -7.61 15.69 -12.02
C GLU A 36 -7.93 15.21 -10.60
N ALA A 37 -8.79 15.96 -9.90
CA ALA A 37 -9.20 15.59 -8.56
C ALA A 37 -9.96 14.24 -8.63
N PRO A 38 -9.68 13.31 -7.71
CA PRO A 38 -10.46 12.08 -7.59
C PRO A 38 -11.94 12.39 -7.35
N ASP A 39 -12.82 11.47 -7.73
CA ASP A 39 -14.27 11.69 -7.71
C ASP A 39 -14.83 11.75 -6.29
N GLU A 40 -14.38 10.83 -5.43
CA GLU A 40 -14.89 10.66 -4.08
C GLU A 40 -13.80 10.13 -3.15
N VAL A 41 -13.65 10.74 -1.97
CA VAL A 41 -12.77 10.21 -0.92
C VAL A 41 -13.49 9.07 -0.21
N LEU A 42 -12.92 7.87 -0.28
CA LEU A 42 -13.47 6.67 0.36
C LEU A 42 -12.98 6.54 1.81
N PHE A 43 -11.70 6.82 2.05
CA PHE A 43 -11.08 6.76 3.37
C PHE A 43 -10.17 7.97 3.58
N SER A 44 -10.48 8.80 4.57
CA SER A 44 -9.65 9.94 4.92
C SER A 44 -8.30 9.51 5.50
N ALA A 45 -7.33 10.44 5.55
CA ALA A 45 -6.04 10.19 6.17
C ALA A 45 -6.19 9.75 7.64
N GLU A 46 -7.09 10.38 8.39
CA GLU A 46 -7.35 10.06 9.80
C GLU A 46 -7.93 8.65 9.96
N ALA A 47 -8.89 8.27 9.10
CA ALA A 47 -9.49 6.93 9.10
C ALA A 47 -8.43 5.86 8.81
N ILE A 48 -7.57 6.10 7.82
CA ILE A 48 -6.47 5.20 7.49
C ILE A 48 -5.51 5.06 8.68
N GLN A 49 -5.07 6.18 9.28
CA GLN A 49 -4.16 6.14 10.42
C GLN A 49 -4.76 5.43 11.63
N GLN A 50 -6.07 5.58 11.87
CA GLN A 50 -6.77 4.84 12.92
C GLN A 50 -6.77 3.33 12.62
N GLN A 51 -7.04 2.93 11.39
CA GLN A 51 -7.05 1.54 11.00
C GLN A 51 -5.65 0.91 11.05
N VAL A 52 -4.62 1.63 10.61
CA VAL A 52 -3.23 1.18 10.74
C VAL A 52 -2.86 0.92 12.20
N ARG A 53 -3.25 1.81 13.12
CA ARG A 53 -3.01 1.59 14.56
C ARG A 53 -3.77 0.38 15.09
N ALA A 54 -5.00 0.17 14.65
CA ALA A 54 -5.79 -1.01 15.05
C ALA A 54 -5.14 -2.31 14.56
N LEU A 55 -4.73 -2.35 13.29
CA LEU A 55 -4.00 -3.49 12.72
C LEU A 55 -2.68 -3.73 13.45
N ALA A 56 -1.89 -2.67 13.68
CA ALA A 56 -0.62 -2.76 14.39
C ALA A 56 -0.77 -3.31 15.81
N ALA A 57 -1.83 -2.90 16.53
CA ALA A 57 -2.13 -3.42 17.86
C ALA A 57 -2.47 -4.92 17.82
N THR A 58 -3.30 -5.36 16.87
CA THR A 58 -3.61 -6.79 16.69
C THR A 58 -2.36 -7.59 16.34
N LEU A 59 -1.56 -7.13 15.37
CA LEU A 59 -0.30 -7.78 14.99
C LEU A 59 0.68 -7.84 16.17
N SER A 60 0.77 -6.78 16.97
CA SER A 60 1.64 -6.76 18.14
C SER A 60 1.19 -7.76 19.21
N ALA A 61 -0.12 -7.95 19.38
CA ALA A 61 -0.65 -8.94 20.31
C ALA A 61 -0.42 -10.38 19.83
N ASP A 62 -0.70 -10.66 18.56
CA ASP A 62 -0.56 -11.99 17.97
C ASP A 62 0.90 -12.48 17.92
N TYR A 63 1.86 -11.55 17.91
CA TYR A 63 3.29 -11.81 17.80
C TYR A 63 4.11 -11.31 19.01
N ALA A 64 3.49 -11.17 20.18
CA ALA A 64 4.08 -10.55 21.38
C ALA A 64 5.48 -11.08 21.76
N ASP A 65 5.68 -12.40 21.66
CA ASP A 65 6.93 -13.09 22.05
C ASP A 65 7.73 -13.58 20.84
N LEU A 66 7.40 -13.06 19.65
CA LEU A 66 7.99 -13.46 18.37
C LEU A 66 8.73 -12.28 17.73
N ARG A 67 9.44 -12.57 16.63
CA ARG A 67 10.09 -11.56 15.80
C ARG A 67 9.76 -11.81 14.32
N PRO A 68 8.54 -11.45 13.88
CA PRO A 68 8.10 -11.72 12.53
C PRO A 68 8.85 -10.86 11.50
N ILE A 69 8.92 -11.36 10.27
CA ILE A 69 9.35 -10.60 9.10
C ILE A 69 8.11 -10.05 8.41
N LEU A 70 7.99 -8.72 8.37
CA LEU A 70 7.01 -8.05 7.53
C LEU A 70 7.57 -7.99 6.11
N VAL A 71 6.84 -8.53 5.15
CA VAL A 71 7.23 -8.55 3.74
C VAL A 71 6.30 -7.64 2.96
N GLY A 72 6.78 -6.48 2.52
CA GLY A 72 5.99 -5.58 1.68
C GLY A 72 6.10 -5.93 0.20
N ILE A 73 4.99 -5.98 -0.53
CA ILE A 73 5.05 -6.12 -2.00
C ILE A 73 5.12 -4.73 -2.64
N LEU A 74 6.18 -4.49 -3.39
CA LEU A 74 6.40 -3.23 -4.08
C LEU A 74 5.46 -3.08 -5.29
N ARG A 75 4.97 -1.88 -5.59
CA ARG A 75 5.29 -0.58 -4.95
C ARG A 75 4.19 -0.02 -4.07
N GLY A 76 2.95 -0.47 -4.26
CA GLY A 76 1.77 0.15 -3.67
C GLY A 76 1.75 0.08 -2.14
N SER A 77 2.27 -1.01 -1.55
CA SER A 77 2.30 -1.21 -0.10
C SER A 77 3.22 -0.25 0.66
N VAL A 78 4.09 0.54 0.00
CA VAL A 78 5.15 1.32 0.67
C VAL A 78 4.59 2.27 1.74
N ALA A 79 3.53 3.03 1.43
CA ALA A 79 2.93 3.96 2.37
C ALA A 79 2.34 3.22 3.58
N PHE A 80 1.54 2.19 3.31
CA PHE A 80 0.91 1.36 4.33
C PHE A 80 1.94 0.68 5.24
N MET A 81 2.93 0.02 4.65
CA MET A 81 4.02 -0.63 5.35
C MET A 81 4.77 0.36 6.24
N ALA A 82 5.11 1.54 5.73
CA ALA A 82 5.85 2.55 6.49
C ALA A 82 5.08 3.04 7.73
N ASP A 83 3.77 3.23 7.64
CA ASP A 83 2.95 3.60 8.79
C ASP A 83 2.77 2.42 9.76
N LEU A 84 2.61 1.21 9.24
CA LEU A 84 2.46 0.00 10.05
C LEU A 84 3.72 -0.28 10.89
N ILE A 85 4.92 -0.20 10.30
CA ILE A 85 6.19 -0.43 11.02
C ILE A 85 6.41 0.57 12.17
N ARG A 86 5.88 1.81 12.05
CA ARG A 86 5.98 2.82 13.11
C ARG A 86 5.01 2.57 14.25
N ALA A 87 3.90 1.87 13.98
CA ALA A 87 2.83 1.64 14.94
C ALA A 87 2.97 0.30 15.69
N ILE A 88 3.70 -0.68 15.14
CA ILE A 88 3.93 -1.98 15.79
C ILE A 88 4.83 -1.82 17.02
N SER A 89 4.46 -2.49 18.12
CA SER A 89 5.13 -2.37 19.42
C SER A 89 6.01 -3.56 19.81
N VAL A 90 6.18 -4.54 18.91
CA VAL A 90 7.03 -5.72 19.10
C VAL A 90 8.23 -5.69 18.15
N PRO A 91 9.33 -6.42 18.44
CA PRO A 91 10.45 -6.52 17.51
C PRO A 91 10.02 -7.10 16.16
N ILE A 92 10.42 -6.45 15.07
CA ILE A 92 10.15 -6.88 13.70
C ILE A 92 11.41 -6.86 12.84
N GLU A 93 11.36 -7.62 11.73
CA GLU A 93 12.24 -7.46 10.57
C GLU A 93 11.40 -6.99 9.38
N VAL A 94 12.04 -6.35 8.39
CA VAL A 94 11.38 -5.83 7.19
C VAL A 94 12.12 -6.33 5.96
N ASP A 95 11.38 -6.87 5.01
CA ASP A 95 11.88 -7.24 3.68
C ASP A 95 10.87 -6.81 2.61
N TRP A 96 11.31 -6.84 1.35
CA TRP A 96 10.52 -6.38 0.21
C TRP A 96 10.56 -7.39 -0.92
N LEU A 97 9.40 -7.68 -1.48
CA LEU A 97 9.26 -8.43 -2.72
C LEU A 97 8.86 -7.47 -3.84
N ALA A 98 9.34 -7.67 -5.06
CA ALA A 98 8.80 -6.99 -6.23
C ALA A 98 8.42 -8.00 -7.29
N ILE A 99 7.22 -7.85 -7.85
CA ILE A 99 6.70 -8.70 -8.90
C ILE A 99 6.20 -7.83 -10.05
N SER A 100 6.26 -8.33 -11.28
CA SER A 100 5.57 -7.70 -12.40
C SER A 100 4.14 -8.24 -12.47
N SER A 101 3.14 -7.38 -12.23
CA SER A 101 1.76 -7.62 -12.64
C SER A 101 1.54 -7.08 -14.05
N TYR A 102 0.71 -7.72 -14.87
CA TYR A 102 0.41 -7.23 -16.21
C TYR A 102 -0.89 -6.43 -16.25
N THR A 103 -0.75 -5.15 -16.57
CA THR A 103 -1.73 -4.32 -17.28
C THR A 103 -1.42 -4.41 -18.79
N GLY A 104 -2.18 -5.19 -19.56
CA GLY A 104 -2.04 -5.28 -21.02
C GLY A 104 -2.58 -6.57 -21.65
N GLN A 105 -3.24 -6.45 -22.80
CA GLN A 105 -4.10 -7.41 -23.54
C GLN A 105 -3.51 -8.79 -23.93
N SER A 106 -2.52 -9.33 -23.24
CA SER A 106 -1.92 -10.64 -23.58
C SER A 106 -1.84 -11.57 -22.38
N SER A 107 -2.81 -12.48 -22.34
CA SER A 107 -3.06 -13.54 -21.36
C SER A 107 -1.99 -14.65 -21.38
N SER A 108 -0.73 -14.32 -21.05
CA SER A 108 0.26 -15.37 -20.75
C SER A 108 0.25 -15.79 -19.28
N GLY A 109 -0.34 -14.99 -18.38
CA GLY A 109 -0.55 -15.36 -16.97
C GLY A 109 0.72 -15.54 -16.13
N VAL A 110 1.90 -15.22 -16.67
CA VAL A 110 3.18 -15.41 -15.98
C VAL A 110 3.49 -14.19 -15.10
N VAL A 111 3.25 -14.31 -13.79
CA VAL A 111 3.82 -13.39 -12.80
C VAL A 111 5.32 -13.65 -12.73
N ARG A 112 6.13 -12.60 -12.85
CA ARG A 112 7.59 -12.68 -12.70
C ARG A 112 8.05 -11.98 -11.43
N LEU A 113 8.99 -12.61 -10.74
CA LEU A 113 9.70 -12.01 -9.64
C LEU A 113 10.76 -11.05 -10.18
N LEU A 114 10.68 -9.78 -9.79
CA LEU A 114 11.63 -8.73 -10.15
C LEU A 114 12.67 -8.51 -9.04
N LYS A 115 12.27 -8.65 -7.78
CA LYS A 115 13.13 -8.65 -6.59
C LYS A 115 12.65 -9.74 -5.65
N ASP A 116 13.56 -10.62 -5.24
CA ASP A 116 13.32 -11.62 -4.22
C ASP A 116 13.63 -11.07 -2.81
N LEU A 117 13.27 -11.82 -1.78
CA LEU A 117 13.63 -11.55 -0.39
C LEU A 117 15.14 -11.65 -0.21
N ASP A 118 15.70 -10.78 0.62
CA ASP A 118 17.10 -10.81 1.02
C ASP A 118 17.31 -11.72 2.25
N SER A 119 16.25 -11.90 3.04
CA SER A 119 16.25 -12.66 4.29
C SER A 119 15.97 -14.15 4.07
N ASP A 120 16.59 -15.01 4.89
CA ASP A 120 16.17 -16.41 5.02
C ASP A 120 14.87 -16.48 5.81
N ILE A 121 13.86 -17.13 5.23
CA ILE A 121 12.50 -17.20 5.76
C ILE A 121 12.13 -18.58 6.30
N THR A 122 13.03 -19.57 6.20
CA THR A 122 12.76 -20.92 6.70
C THR A 122 12.56 -20.90 8.22
N GLU A 123 11.50 -21.55 8.69
CA GLU A 123 11.06 -21.58 10.10
C GLU A 123 10.85 -20.17 10.72
N ARG A 124 10.63 -19.14 9.90
CA ARG A 124 10.31 -17.77 10.35
C ARG A 124 8.80 -17.50 10.29
N HIS A 125 8.34 -16.58 11.13
CA HIS A 125 6.97 -16.05 11.06
C HIS A 125 6.92 -14.89 10.07
N LEU A 126 6.10 -15.01 9.03
CA LEU A 126 5.99 -14.01 7.97
C LEU A 126 4.61 -13.37 7.94
N ILE A 127 4.59 -12.08 7.67
CA ILE A 127 3.37 -11.31 7.44
C ILE A 127 3.55 -10.54 6.13
N LEU A 128 2.85 -10.99 5.10
CA LEU A 128 2.85 -10.35 3.80
C LEU A 128 1.93 -9.12 3.85
N ILE A 129 2.46 -7.97 3.47
CA ILE A 129 1.79 -6.67 3.53
C ILE A 129 1.47 -6.20 2.10
N GLU A 130 0.18 -6.08 1.79
CA GLU A 130 -0.35 -5.64 0.49
C GLU A 130 -1.19 -4.38 0.65
N ASP A 131 -1.15 -3.47 -0.33
CA ASP A 131 -2.04 -2.31 -0.37
C ASP A 131 -3.47 -2.71 -0.76
N ILE A 132 -3.64 -3.59 -1.75
CA ILE A 132 -4.97 -4.04 -2.18
C ILE A 132 -5.00 -5.49 -2.65
N VAL A 133 -5.97 -6.25 -2.14
CA VAL A 133 -6.30 -7.57 -2.69
C VAL A 133 -7.56 -7.48 -3.54
N ASP A 134 -7.34 -7.60 -4.85
CA ASP A 134 -8.39 -7.53 -5.88
C ASP A 134 -8.90 -8.93 -6.25
N THR A 135 -8.47 -9.49 -7.38
CA THR A 135 -8.82 -10.88 -7.76
C THR A 135 -8.21 -11.95 -6.86
N GLY A 136 -7.15 -11.60 -6.13
CA GLY A 136 -6.38 -12.52 -5.29
C GLY A 136 -5.42 -13.43 -6.06
N LEU A 137 -5.34 -13.35 -7.39
CA LEU A 137 -4.44 -14.21 -8.18
C LEU A 137 -2.97 -13.93 -7.87
N THR A 138 -2.59 -12.65 -7.86
CA THR A 138 -1.24 -12.20 -7.54
C THR A 138 -0.81 -12.65 -6.15
N ILE A 139 -1.64 -12.39 -5.14
CA ILE A 139 -1.31 -12.73 -3.75
C ILE A 139 -1.26 -14.24 -3.55
N ASN A 140 -2.14 -15.01 -4.20
CA ASN A 140 -2.10 -16.47 -4.13
C ASN A 140 -0.82 -17.04 -4.76
N TYR A 141 -0.32 -16.46 -5.86
CA TYR A 141 0.97 -16.83 -6.43
C TYR A 141 2.13 -16.55 -5.46
N VAL A 142 2.21 -15.32 -4.93
CA VAL A 142 3.29 -14.93 -4.01
C VAL A 142 3.27 -15.81 -2.76
N MET A 143 2.09 -16.05 -2.20
CA MET A 143 2.00 -16.86 -1.00
C MET A 143 2.45 -18.31 -1.22
N ARG A 144 2.10 -18.93 -2.36
CA ARG A 144 2.61 -20.27 -2.72
C ARG A 144 4.13 -20.29 -2.87
N LEU A 145 4.70 -19.23 -3.46
CA LEU A 145 6.15 -19.07 -3.59
C LEU A 145 6.83 -19.02 -2.21
N LEU A 146 6.26 -18.29 -1.26
CA LEU A 146 6.81 -18.16 0.10
C LEU A 146 6.59 -19.43 0.94
N GLU A 147 5.43 -20.07 0.84
CA GLU A 147 5.12 -21.35 1.51
C GLU A 147 6.10 -22.47 1.13
N ALA A 148 6.52 -22.51 -0.13
CA ALA A 148 7.49 -23.49 -0.60
C ALA A 148 8.87 -23.36 0.08
N ARG A 149 9.16 -22.22 0.73
CA ARG A 149 10.39 -21.99 1.50
C ARG A 149 10.26 -22.37 2.99
N GLN A 150 9.11 -22.94 3.36
CA GLN A 150 8.84 -23.52 4.68
C GLN A 150 8.99 -22.50 5.83
N PRO A 151 8.26 -21.37 5.82
CA PRO A 151 8.16 -20.50 6.99
C PRO A 151 7.37 -21.21 8.11
N ALA A 152 7.65 -20.85 9.37
CA ALA A 152 6.91 -21.35 10.53
C ALA A 152 5.44 -20.90 10.49
N SER A 153 5.18 -19.69 9.98
CA SER A 153 3.83 -19.24 9.62
C SER A 153 3.89 -18.22 8.49
N LEU A 154 2.83 -18.15 7.70
CA LEU A 154 2.67 -17.12 6.67
C LEU A 154 1.25 -16.55 6.73
N LYS A 155 1.14 -15.24 6.98
CA LYS A 155 -0.12 -14.51 7.13
C LYS A 155 -0.20 -13.36 6.14
N LEU A 156 -1.42 -12.96 5.76
CA LEU A 156 -1.68 -11.85 4.86
C LEU A 156 -2.36 -10.69 5.59
N CYS A 157 -1.74 -9.52 5.53
CA CYS A 157 -2.32 -8.26 5.95
C CYS A 157 -2.49 -7.36 4.73
N ALA A 158 -3.73 -6.97 4.43
CA ALA A 158 -4.06 -6.11 3.31
C ALA A 158 -4.75 -4.83 3.80
N LEU A 159 -4.34 -3.67 3.27
CA LEU A 159 -5.04 -2.42 3.58
C LEU A 159 -6.45 -2.44 2.99
N LEU A 160 -6.59 -2.75 1.69
CA LEU A 160 -7.87 -2.78 0.99
C LEU A 160 -8.20 -4.20 0.51
N ASN A 161 -9.47 -4.58 0.59
CA ASN A 161 -9.99 -5.84 0.07
C ASN A 161 -11.19 -5.58 -0.85
N LYS A 162 -11.20 -6.18 -2.04
CA LYS A 162 -12.34 -6.15 -2.98
C LYS A 162 -13.01 -7.52 -3.05
N PRO A 163 -13.88 -7.87 -2.10
CA PRO A 163 -14.49 -9.20 -2.05
C PRO A 163 -15.29 -9.53 -3.32
N ALA A 164 -15.92 -8.54 -3.95
CA ALA A 164 -16.72 -8.72 -5.17
C ALA A 164 -15.92 -9.21 -6.38
N ARG A 165 -14.60 -9.02 -6.40
CA ARG A 165 -13.72 -9.43 -7.52
C ARG A 165 -12.93 -10.71 -7.27
N ARG A 166 -13.14 -11.34 -6.11
CA ARG A 166 -12.39 -12.51 -5.66
C ARG A 166 -12.51 -13.67 -6.66
N ILE A 167 -11.35 -14.16 -7.12
CA ILE A 167 -11.23 -15.38 -7.94
C ILE A 167 -10.48 -16.46 -7.16
N ALA A 168 -9.38 -16.09 -6.50
CA ALA A 168 -8.59 -17.03 -5.70
C ALA A 168 -9.14 -17.13 -4.27
N ASP A 169 -9.53 -18.33 -3.84
CA ASP A 169 -10.02 -18.58 -2.49
C ASP A 169 -8.85 -18.66 -1.50
N ARG A 170 -8.45 -17.49 -1.00
CA ARG A 170 -7.35 -17.30 -0.06
C ARG A 170 -7.82 -16.36 1.05
N PRO A 171 -7.84 -16.80 2.31
CA PRO A 171 -8.15 -15.93 3.43
C PRO A 171 -7.19 -14.74 3.52
N ILE A 172 -7.73 -13.57 3.89
CA ILE A 172 -6.93 -12.45 4.37
C ILE A 172 -7.02 -12.47 5.89
N ASP A 173 -5.88 -12.63 6.56
CA ASP A 173 -5.85 -12.75 8.02
C ASP A 173 -6.11 -11.41 8.71
N TYR A 174 -5.65 -10.32 8.12
CA TYR A 174 -5.82 -8.96 8.63
C TYR A 174 -6.26 -8.01 7.51
N VAL A 175 -7.48 -7.49 7.61
CA VAL A 175 -8.06 -6.57 6.61
C VAL A 175 -8.17 -5.17 7.20
N GLY A 176 -7.68 -4.17 6.47
CA GLY A 176 -7.93 -2.76 6.79
C GLY A 176 -9.37 -2.38 6.49
N PHE A 177 -9.74 -2.40 5.21
CA PHE A 177 -11.06 -1.98 4.73
C PHE A 177 -11.55 -2.87 3.60
N ASP A 178 -12.86 -3.16 3.59
CA ASP A 178 -13.54 -3.65 2.40
C ASP A 178 -13.93 -2.48 1.50
N VAL A 179 -13.76 -2.65 0.19
CA VAL A 179 -14.01 -1.63 -0.83
C VAL A 179 -14.90 -2.19 -1.93
N PRO A 180 -15.88 -1.42 -2.45
CA PRO A 180 -16.64 -1.83 -3.61
C PRO A 180 -15.77 -1.99 -4.87
N ASP A 181 -16.35 -2.51 -5.94
CA ASP A 181 -15.66 -2.62 -7.22
C ASP A 181 -15.57 -1.28 -7.95
N VAL A 182 -14.70 -0.40 -7.43
CA VAL A 182 -14.37 0.90 -8.01
C VAL A 182 -12.85 1.01 -8.16
N PHE A 183 -12.38 1.74 -9.16
CA PHE A 183 -10.94 1.99 -9.28
C PHE A 183 -10.51 2.98 -8.19
N VAL A 184 -9.41 2.68 -7.49
CA VAL A 184 -8.96 3.44 -6.31
C VAL A 184 -7.53 3.93 -6.45
N VAL A 185 -7.26 5.11 -5.92
CA VAL A 185 -5.94 5.75 -5.90
C VAL A 185 -5.66 6.40 -4.55
N GLY A 186 -4.39 6.75 -4.33
CA GLY A 186 -3.96 7.41 -3.12
C GLY A 186 -3.43 6.44 -2.06
N TYR A 187 -2.70 6.97 -1.09
CA TYR A 187 -2.06 6.21 -0.03
C TYR A 187 -1.23 5.02 -0.55
N GLY A 188 -0.40 5.28 -1.56
CA GLY A 188 0.41 4.27 -2.25
C GLY A 188 -0.21 3.70 -3.52
N LEU A 189 -1.54 3.65 -3.63
CA LEU A 189 -2.25 3.19 -4.83
C LEU A 189 -2.15 4.22 -5.97
N ASP A 190 -2.12 3.74 -7.22
CA ASP A 190 -1.86 4.59 -8.38
C ASP A 190 -2.77 4.36 -9.58
N TYR A 191 -2.79 5.40 -10.42
CA TYR A 191 -3.11 5.29 -11.83
C TYR A 191 -1.90 5.80 -12.62
N GLU A 192 -1.27 4.93 -13.41
CA GLU A 192 -0.07 5.27 -14.21
C GLU A 192 1.05 5.96 -13.42
N GLN A 193 1.36 5.45 -12.23
CA GLN A 193 2.32 6.03 -11.28
C GLN A 193 1.94 7.39 -10.68
N ARG A 194 0.75 7.92 -10.98
CA ARG A 194 0.22 9.15 -10.39
C ARG A 194 -0.58 8.84 -9.12
N TYR A 195 -0.92 9.88 -8.35
CA TYR A 195 -1.79 9.83 -7.17
C TYR A 195 -1.29 9.09 -5.93
N ARG A 196 -0.20 8.31 -6.00
CA ARG A 196 0.35 7.56 -4.85
C ARG A 196 0.56 8.40 -3.58
N ASN A 197 0.87 9.67 -3.76
CA ASN A 197 1.21 10.61 -2.69
C ASN A 197 -0.01 11.28 -2.02
N LEU A 198 -1.24 10.98 -2.45
CA LEU A 198 -2.42 11.45 -1.73
C LEU A 198 -2.46 10.78 -0.35
N PRO A 199 -2.74 11.53 0.74
CA PRO A 199 -2.74 10.98 2.09
C PRO A 199 -4.00 10.18 2.44
N TYR A 200 -4.94 10.08 1.49
CA TYR A 200 -6.23 9.41 1.60
C TYR A 200 -6.42 8.44 0.43
N VAL A 201 -7.41 7.55 0.54
CA VAL A 201 -7.83 6.68 -0.57
C VAL A 201 -9.10 7.25 -1.18
N ALA A 202 -9.13 7.35 -2.51
CA ALA A 202 -10.25 7.88 -3.26
C ALA A 202 -10.61 7.00 -4.45
N ALA A 203 -11.88 7.05 -4.85
CA ALA A 203 -12.34 6.50 -6.11
C ALA A 203 -11.92 7.43 -7.26
N LEU A 204 -11.58 6.82 -8.40
CA LEU A 204 -11.23 7.52 -9.63
C LEU A 204 -11.90 6.81 -10.81
N ASP A 205 -12.61 7.56 -11.64
CA ASP A 205 -13.17 7.11 -12.91
C ASP A 205 -12.13 7.31 -14.02
N PRO A 206 -11.47 6.23 -14.51
CA PRO A 206 -10.43 6.37 -15.52
C PRO A 206 -10.93 6.93 -16.84
N ALA A 207 -12.25 6.86 -17.11
CA ALA A 207 -12.84 7.39 -18.34
C ALA A 207 -12.85 8.94 -18.37
N ARG A 208 -12.63 9.59 -17.23
CA ARG A 208 -12.54 11.06 -17.12
C ARG A 208 -11.14 11.57 -17.43
N LEU A 209 -10.13 10.71 -17.34
CA LEU A 209 -8.75 11.10 -17.52
C LEU A 209 -8.42 11.34 -19.01
N PRO A 210 -7.70 12.42 -19.33
CA PRO A 210 -7.25 12.67 -20.69
C PRO A 210 -6.30 11.57 -21.17
N SER A 211 -6.51 11.12 -22.41
CA SER A 211 -5.70 10.13 -23.13
C SER A 211 -4.25 10.57 -23.36
#